data_AF-A0A419YU09-F1
#
_entry.id   AF-A0A419YU09-F1
#
_cell.length_a   1.000
_cell.length_b   1.000
_cell.length_c   1.000
_cell.angle_alpha   90.00
_cell.angle_beta   90.00
_cell.angle_gamma   90.00
#
_symmetry.space_group_name_H-M   'P 1'
#
loop_
_entity.id
_entity.type
_entity.pdbx_description
1 polymer ?
#
loop_
_entity_poly.entity_id
_entity_poly.type
_entity_poly.pdbx_seq_one_letter_code
_entity_poly.pdbx_strand_id
1 'polypeptide(L)'
;MLSRRTPLRVAVAALGAAAALALTTSAPAFAANEGDHWLSTPNCTADQKIELHLYTDGLYHDFQAINPTRTDGHCEFALLDGRFGWDSYSGAESPWYYDGPGHSYQAYVVDHTAGQVVYGIRN
;
A
#
# COMPACT_ATOMS: atom_id res chain seq x y z
N MET A 1 57.15 -57.30 -15.81
CA MET A 1 56.19 -56.25 -16.20
C MET A 1 54.96 -56.36 -15.30
N LEU A 2 54.74 -55.41 -14.39
CA LEU A 2 53.46 -55.22 -13.72
C LEU A 2 53.30 -53.71 -13.50
N SER A 3 52.45 -53.12 -14.33
CA SER A 3 52.03 -51.72 -14.26
C SER A 3 50.64 -51.70 -13.65
N ARG A 4 50.41 -50.86 -12.64
CA ARG A 4 49.21 -49.99 -12.45
C ARG A 4 49.14 -49.54 -10.98
N ARG A 5 49.37 -48.23 -10.75
CA ARG A 5 48.40 -47.12 -10.70
C ARG A 5 47.89 -46.90 -9.27
N THR A 6 48.54 -45.93 -8.64
CA THR A 6 48.11 -45.17 -7.46
C THR A 6 46.63 -44.76 -7.58
N PRO A 7 45.80 -44.95 -6.53
CA PRO A 7 44.41 -44.54 -6.60
C PRO A 7 44.30 -43.01 -6.57
N LEU A 8 43.71 -42.45 -7.63
CA LEU A 8 43.23 -41.07 -7.69
C LEU A 8 42.25 -40.85 -6.53
N ARG A 9 42.54 -39.88 -5.66
CA ARG A 9 41.56 -39.34 -4.71
C ARG A 9 40.51 -38.58 -5.52
N VAL A 10 39.34 -39.19 -5.67
CA VAL A 10 38.15 -38.57 -6.26
C VAL A 10 37.68 -37.48 -5.30
N ALA A 11 37.77 -36.23 -5.73
CA ALA A 11 37.13 -35.10 -5.08
C ALA A 11 35.61 -35.27 -5.22
N VAL A 12 34.93 -35.59 -4.12
CA VAL A 12 33.46 -35.59 -4.06
C VAL A 12 33.02 -34.16 -3.78
N ALA A 13 32.72 -33.42 -4.83
CA ALA A 13 31.95 -32.18 -4.73
C ALA A 13 30.47 -32.55 -4.56
N ALA A 14 30.03 -32.73 -3.31
CA ALA A 14 28.61 -32.75 -3.00
C ALA A 14 28.16 -31.31 -2.69
N LEU A 15 27.96 -30.52 -3.74
CA LEU A 15 27.13 -29.32 -3.70
C LEU A 15 25.68 -29.80 -3.47
N GLY A 16 25.20 -29.74 -2.24
CA GLY A 16 23.86 -30.26 -1.96
C GLY A 16 23.43 -30.06 -0.53
N ALA A 17 23.12 -28.80 -0.18
CA ALA A 17 22.14 -28.40 0.85
C ALA A 17 22.19 -26.88 1.13
N ALA A 18 22.42 -26.04 0.11
CA ALA A 18 22.40 -24.57 0.26
C ALA A 18 21.31 -23.93 -0.62
N ALA A 19 20.22 -24.66 -0.85
CA ALA A 19 18.96 -24.10 -1.33
C ALA A 19 17.90 -24.29 -0.24
N ALA A 20 18.25 -24.01 1.01
CA ALA A 20 17.27 -23.40 1.88
C ALA A 20 16.98 -22.08 1.21
N LEU A 21 15.87 -22.04 0.46
CA LEU A 21 15.32 -20.81 -0.05
C LEU A 21 15.28 -19.86 1.14
N ALA A 22 16.25 -18.95 1.19
CA ALA A 22 15.95 -17.59 1.54
C ALA A 22 14.93 -17.13 0.49
N LEU A 23 13.68 -17.62 0.61
CA LEU A 23 12.55 -16.76 0.45
C LEU A 23 12.90 -15.61 1.37
N THR A 24 13.51 -14.60 0.78
CA THR A 24 13.40 -13.25 1.24
C THR A 24 11.95 -13.13 1.65
N THR A 25 11.70 -13.24 2.96
CA THR A 25 10.61 -12.52 3.57
C THR A 25 11.03 -11.07 3.41
N SER A 26 10.99 -10.58 2.17
CA SER A 26 10.70 -9.20 1.90
C SER A 26 9.43 -9.02 2.67
N ALA A 27 9.55 -8.44 3.87
CA ALA A 27 8.41 -7.79 4.48
C ALA A 27 7.75 -7.06 3.31
N PRO A 28 6.48 -7.39 2.98
CA PRO A 28 5.83 -6.77 1.86
C PRO A 28 6.09 -5.26 2.00
N ALA A 29 6.50 -4.58 0.94
CA ALA A 29 6.67 -3.11 0.98
C ALA A 29 5.34 -2.36 1.26
N PHE A 30 4.28 -3.11 1.58
CA PHE A 30 2.86 -2.83 1.60
C PHE A 30 2.32 -2.68 3.03
N ALA A 31 3.06 -2.01 3.92
CA ALA A 31 2.60 -1.71 5.29
C ALA A 31 3.15 -0.38 5.84
N ALA A 32 3.94 0.35 5.04
CA ALA A 32 4.61 1.56 5.54
C ALA A 32 3.62 2.66 5.94
N ASN A 33 2.46 2.68 5.29
CA ASN A 33 1.42 3.70 5.45
C ASN A 33 0.11 3.15 6.03
N GLU A 34 0.07 1.89 6.47
CA GLU A 34 -1.14 1.32 7.07
C GLU A 34 -1.55 2.11 8.33
N GLY A 35 -2.84 2.43 8.44
CA GLY A 35 -3.40 3.14 9.58
C GLY A 35 -4.36 4.27 9.22
N ASP A 36 -4.66 5.07 10.24
CA ASP A 36 -5.58 6.21 10.21
C ASP A 36 -4.79 7.52 10.07
N HIS A 37 -5.15 8.34 9.08
CA HIS A 37 -4.47 9.58 8.72
C HIS A 37 -5.47 10.74 8.73
N TRP A 38 -5.53 11.44 9.86
CA TRP A 38 -6.47 12.54 10.07
C TRP A 38 -6.13 13.76 9.22
N LEU A 39 -7.14 14.22 8.47
CA LEU A 39 -7.11 15.42 7.64
C LEU A 39 -8.05 16.44 8.25
N SER A 40 -7.54 17.60 8.63
CA SER A 40 -8.32 18.63 9.30
C SER A 40 -8.03 20.03 8.80
N THR A 41 -9.11 20.75 8.53
CA THR A 41 -9.18 22.19 8.32
C THR A 41 -10.03 22.79 9.45
N PRO A 42 -10.26 24.11 9.52
CA PRO A 42 -11.16 24.70 10.50
C PRO A 42 -12.56 24.08 10.50
N ASN A 43 -13.13 23.82 9.32
CA ASN A 43 -14.53 23.38 9.20
C ASN A 43 -14.70 21.91 8.77
N CYS A 44 -13.71 21.34 8.09
CA CYS A 44 -13.80 20.00 7.51
C CYS A 44 -12.80 19.05 8.17
N THR A 45 -13.25 17.84 8.53
CA THR A 45 -12.39 16.77 9.03
C THR A 45 -12.76 15.45 8.39
N ALA A 46 -11.74 14.69 8.00
CA ALA A 46 -11.86 13.32 7.55
C ALA A 46 -10.72 12.47 8.07
N ASP A 47 -10.95 11.16 8.11
CA ASP A 47 -9.93 10.15 8.35
C ASP A 47 -9.63 9.43 7.03
N GLN A 48 -8.39 9.51 6.55
CA GLN A 48 -7.94 8.64 5.48
C GLN A 48 -7.43 7.34 6.10
N LYS A 49 -8.07 6.24 5.74
CA LYS A 49 -7.70 4.92 6.22
C LYS A 49 -6.97 4.15 5.14
N ILE A 50 -5.85 3.53 5.50
CA ILE A 50 -5.06 2.67 4.62
C ILE A 50 -4.95 1.30 5.30
N GLU A 51 -5.36 0.24 4.60
CA GLU A 51 -5.39 -1.13 5.12
C GLU A 51 -4.95 -2.15 4.07
N LEU A 52 -4.38 -3.26 4.52
CA LEU A 52 -4.06 -4.39 3.66
C LEU A 52 -5.27 -5.31 3.46
N HIS A 53 -5.75 -5.45 2.22
CA HIS A 53 -6.79 -6.44 1.90
C HIS A 53 -6.27 -7.52 0.95
N LEU A 54 -6.82 -8.73 1.08
CA LEU A 54 -6.55 -9.82 0.15
C LEU A 54 -7.30 -9.59 -1.16
N TYR A 55 -6.58 -9.48 -2.28
CA TYR A 55 -7.16 -9.22 -3.59
C TYR A 55 -7.38 -10.50 -4.43
N THR A 56 -8.05 -10.34 -5.57
CA THR A 56 -8.45 -11.45 -6.45
C THR A 56 -7.29 -12.26 -7.05
N ASP A 57 -6.08 -11.69 -7.06
CA ASP A 57 -4.85 -12.36 -7.48
C ASP A 57 -4.23 -13.25 -6.38
N GLY A 58 -4.84 -13.27 -5.19
CA GLY A 58 -4.38 -14.05 -4.04
C GLY A 58 -3.25 -13.39 -3.24
N LEU A 59 -2.93 -12.12 -3.54
CA LEU A 59 -1.93 -11.33 -2.84
C LEU A 59 -2.60 -10.25 -1.97
N TYR A 60 -1.89 -9.82 -0.92
CA TYR A 60 -2.30 -8.66 -0.13
C TYR A 60 -1.85 -7.38 -0.82
N HIS A 61 -2.74 -6.40 -0.90
CA HIS A 61 -2.44 -5.08 -1.44
C HIS A 61 -3.01 -4.01 -0.52
N ASP A 62 -2.45 -2.81 -0.63
CA ASP A 62 -2.99 -1.65 0.07
C ASP A 62 -4.32 -1.24 -0.56
N PHE A 63 -5.27 -0.92 0.31
CA PHE A 63 -6.52 -0.29 -0.02
C PHE A 63 -6.66 0.96 0.82
N GLN A 64 -7.28 1.98 0.24
CA GLN A 64 -7.53 3.21 0.96
C GLN A 64 -8.97 3.71 0.80
N ALA A 65 -9.45 4.33 1.86
CA ALA A 65 -10.74 5.00 1.92
C ALA A 65 -10.60 6.33 2.66
N ILE A 66 -11.54 7.24 2.43
CA ILE A 66 -11.66 8.48 3.18
C ILE A 66 -13.04 8.53 3.85
N ASN A 67 -13.04 8.74 5.16
CA ASN A 67 -14.22 8.84 5.98
C ASN A 67 -14.38 10.25 6.55
N PRO A 68 -15.27 11.08 5.98
CA PRO A 68 -15.57 12.39 6.53
C PRO A 68 -16.24 12.28 7.91
N THR A 69 -15.68 12.95 8.91
CA THR A 69 -16.22 12.94 10.28
C THR A 69 -16.83 14.27 10.70
N ARG A 70 -16.51 15.36 9.98
CA ARG A 70 -17.08 16.68 10.19
C ARG A 70 -17.20 17.42 8.87
N THR A 71 -18.38 17.97 8.62
CA THR A 71 -18.69 18.84 7.48
C THR A 71 -19.65 19.95 7.91
N ASP A 72 -19.54 21.13 7.30
CA ASP A 72 -20.46 22.26 7.46
C ASP A 72 -21.37 22.47 6.22
N GLY A 73 -21.28 21.57 5.23
CA GLY A 73 -21.96 21.70 3.94
C GLY A 73 -21.17 22.45 2.86
N HIS A 74 -19.99 22.96 3.19
CA HIS A 74 -19.04 23.60 2.28
C HIS A 74 -17.71 22.86 2.22
N CYS A 75 -17.71 21.58 2.58
CA CYS A 75 -16.58 20.69 2.50
C CYS A 75 -16.66 19.81 1.26
N GLU A 76 -15.52 19.54 0.65
CA GLU A 76 -15.35 18.50 -0.35
C GLU A 76 -14.30 17.51 0.13
N PHE A 77 -14.64 16.24 0.08
CA PHE A 77 -13.79 15.12 0.44
C PHE A 77 -13.56 14.31 -0.82
N ALA A 78 -12.32 14.02 -1.17
CA ALA A 78 -12.01 13.29 -2.39
C ALA A 78 -10.87 12.30 -2.20
N LEU A 79 -10.90 11.24 -3.01
CA LEU A 79 -9.84 10.24 -3.11
C LEU A 79 -9.53 10.07 -4.60
N LEU A 80 -8.35 10.51 -5.04
CA LEU A 80 -8.02 10.62 -6.47
C LEU A 80 -6.72 9.90 -6.83
N ASP A 81 -6.76 9.11 -7.90
CA ASP A 81 -5.60 8.54 -8.59
C ASP A 81 -5.35 9.34 -9.88
N GLY A 82 -4.72 10.50 -9.71
CA GLY A 82 -4.47 11.46 -10.77
C GLY A 82 -5.74 12.18 -11.26
N ARG A 83 -6.58 11.52 -12.06
CA ARG A 83 -7.80 12.11 -12.68
C ARG A 83 -9.09 11.34 -12.44
N PHE A 84 -9.02 10.08 -12.03
CA PHE A 84 -10.18 9.27 -11.70
C PHE A 84 -10.19 8.99 -10.20
N GLY A 85 -11.37 9.01 -9.61
CA GLY A 85 -11.51 8.79 -8.18
C GLY A 85 -12.94 8.97 -7.72
N TRP A 86 -13.07 9.33 -6.46
CA TRP A 86 -14.31 9.55 -5.76
C TRP A 86 -14.29 10.92 -5.09
N ASP A 87 -15.44 11.56 -5.02
CA ASP A 87 -15.66 12.80 -4.29
C ASP A 87 -17.00 12.79 -3.56
N SER A 88 -17.11 13.64 -2.54
CA SER A 88 -18.30 13.81 -1.73
C SER A 88 -18.34 15.20 -1.11
N TYR A 89 -19.49 15.85 -1.29
CA TYR A 89 -19.82 17.12 -0.65
C TYR A 89 -20.78 16.94 0.55
N SER A 90 -21.28 15.71 0.77
CA SER A 90 -22.28 15.39 1.78
C SER A 90 -21.69 14.83 3.08
N GLY A 91 -20.38 14.54 3.08
CA GLY A 91 -19.72 13.83 4.18
C GLY A 91 -19.94 12.31 4.17
N ALA A 92 -20.47 11.74 3.08
CA ALA A 92 -20.49 10.29 2.91
C ALA A 92 -19.06 9.72 2.84
N GLU A 93 -18.83 8.54 3.38
CA GLU A 93 -17.56 7.79 3.26
C GLU A 93 -17.35 7.28 1.83
N SER A 94 -16.09 7.18 1.40
CA SER A 94 -15.75 6.56 0.12
C SER A 94 -15.83 5.02 0.19
N PRO A 95 -16.04 4.33 -0.94
CA PRO A 95 -15.63 2.94 -1.05
C PRO A 95 -14.13 2.75 -0.75
N TRP A 96 -13.73 1.50 -0.51
CA TRP A 96 -12.32 1.12 -0.50
C TRP A 96 -11.78 1.06 -1.93
N TYR A 97 -10.69 1.77 -2.18
CA TYR A 97 -10.00 1.80 -3.46
C TYR A 97 -8.70 1.01 -3.37
N TYR A 98 -8.50 0.13 -4.35
CA TYR A 98 -7.26 -0.61 -4.52
C TYR A 98 -6.13 0.35 -4.89
N ASP A 99 -5.03 0.26 -4.14
CA ASP A 99 -3.86 1.11 -4.26
C ASP A 99 -2.58 0.27 -4.40
N GLY A 100 -2.70 -0.82 -5.14
CA GLY A 100 -1.58 -1.65 -5.54
C GLY A 100 -0.96 -1.20 -6.87
N PRO A 101 -0.08 -2.03 -7.47
CA PRO A 101 0.67 -1.68 -8.67
C PRO A 101 -0.16 -1.01 -9.78
N GLY A 102 0.26 0.20 -10.16
CA GLY A 102 -0.39 0.99 -11.21
C GLY A 102 -1.38 2.04 -10.73
N HIS A 103 -1.65 2.10 -9.43
CA HIS A 103 -2.50 3.10 -8.78
C HIS A 103 -1.70 3.89 -7.75
N SER A 104 -2.03 5.16 -7.57
CA SER A 104 -1.52 5.97 -6.47
C SER A 104 -2.55 6.99 -6.02
N TYR A 105 -3.47 6.51 -5.19
CA TYR A 105 -4.55 7.32 -4.65
C TYR A 105 -4.03 8.28 -3.57
N GLN A 106 -4.62 9.47 -3.53
CA GLN A 106 -4.38 10.46 -2.49
C GLN A 106 -5.71 11.01 -1.98
N ALA A 107 -5.82 11.20 -0.68
CA ALA A 107 -6.96 11.83 -0.04
C ALA A 107 -6.84 13.37 -0.07
N TYR A 108 -7.96 14.05 -0.24
CA TYR A 108 -8.08 15.50 -0.27
C TYR A 108 -9.25 15.92 0.61
N VAL A 109 -9.04 16.98 1.39
CA VAL A 109 -10.11 17.71 2.08
C VAL A 109 -10.02 19.17 1.67
N VAL A 110 -11.08 19.67 1.03
CA VAL A 110 -11.20 21.07 0.63
C VAL A 110 -12.26 21.73 1.53
N ASP A 111 -11.85 22.79 2.21
CA ASP A 111 -12.72 23.67 2.97
C ASP A 111 -12.98 24.91 2.13
N HIS A 112 -14.13 24.94 1.45
CA HIS A 112 -14.51 26.05 0.57
C HIS A 112 -14.85 27.33 1.36
N THR A 113 -15.23 27.20 2.63
CA THR A 113 -15.49 28.33 3.53
C THR A 113 -14.19 29.07 3.88
N ALA A 114 -13.15 28.32 4.25
CA ALA A 114 -11.84 28.87 4.61
C ALA A 114 -10.91 29.09 3.40
N GLY A 115 -11.24 28.50 2.24
CA GLY A 115 -10.38 28.50 1.05
C GLY A 115 -9.11 27.66 1.25
N GLN A 116 -9.20 26.55 1.99
CA GLN A 116 -8.07 25.71 2.36
C GLN A 116 -8.18 24.31 1.76
N VAL A 117 -7.03 23.68 1.52
CA VAL A 117 -6.93 22.29 1.09
C VAL A 117 -5.88 21.58 1.93
N VAL A 118 -6.21 20.38 2.41
CA VAL A 118 -5.28 19.48 3.09
C VAL A 118 -5.22 18.17 2.32
N TYR A 119 -4.00 17.63 2.23
CA TYR A 119 -3.69 16.42 1.47
C TYR A 119 -3.29 15.31 2.43
N GLY A 120 -3.78 14.12 2.16
CA GLY A 120 -3.40 12.90 2.86
C GLY A 120 -2.16 12.25 2.29
N ILE A 121 -1.92 11.06 2.82
CA ILE A 121 -0.85 10.19 2.35
C ILE A 121 -1.16 9.82 0.91
N ARG A 122 -0.14 9.94 0.09
CA ARG A 122 -0.12 9.34 -1.23
C ARG A 122 0.60 8.01 -1.09
N ASN A 123 -0.09 6.95 -1.44
CA ASN A 123 0.45 5.61 -1.46
C ASN A 123 0.48 5.07 -2.90
#